data_AF-A0A1W9VZD2-F1
#
_entry.id   AF-A0A1W9VZD2-F1
#
_cell.length_a   1.000
_cell.length_b   1.000
_cell.length_c   1.000
_cell.angle_alpha   90.00
_cell.angle_beta   90.00
_cell.angle_gamma   90.00
#
_symmetry.space_group_name_H-M   'P 1'
#
loop_
_entity.id
_entity.type
_entity.pdbx_description
1 polymer ?
#
loop_
_entity_poly.entity_id
_entity_poly.type
_entity_poly.pdbx_seq_one_letter_code
_entity_poly.pdbx_strand_id
1 'polypeptide(L)'
;LIDDKFAPIIRKKLKDYNCSIMGIAFAPDDRQRIVSEINQSLEQGAEMIVVAGGMSVDPDDITRVAIADAGAEDVVYGTPVLPGAMFLYGRFGDVPVLGLPSFGK
;
A
#
# COMPACT_ATOMS: atom_id res chain seq x y z
N LEU A 1 -8.15 -16.03 11.84
CA LEU A 1 -7.60 -14.67 11.71
C LEU A 1 -6.13 -14.82 11.35
N ILE A 2 -5.70 -14.24 10.24
CA ILE A 2 -4.27 -14.10 9.93
C ILE A 2 -3.74 -12.97 10.82
N ASP A 3 -2.64 -13.22 11.52
CA ASP A 3 -2.01 -12.23 12.40
C ASP A 3 -1.23 -11.23 11.54
N ASP A 4 -1.66 -9.96 11.53
CA ASP A 4 -1.03 -8.94 10.71
C ASP A 4 0.29 -8.48 11.34
N LYS A 5 1.39 -8.99 10.78
CA LYS A 5 2.75 -8.62 11.17
C LYS A 5 3.22 -7.30 10.56
N PHE A 6 2.54 -6.76 9.54
CA PHE A 6 2.96 -5.54 8.85
C PHE A 6 2.58 -4.28 9.61
N ALA A 7 1.34 -4.16 10.07
CA ALA A 7 0.88 -2.98 10.79
C ALA A 7 1.77 -2.59 11.99
N PRO A 8 2.23 -3.53 12.85
CA PRO A 8 3.15 -3.20 13.95
C PRO A 8 4.51 -2.66 13.47
N ILE A 9 5.06 -3.22 12.40
CA ILE A 9 6.36 -2.82 11.84
C ILE A 9 6.26 -1.41 11.24
N ILE A 10 5.23 -1.15 10.45
CA ILE A 10 5.00 0.17 9.85
C ILE A 10 4.72 1.21 10.94
N ARG A 11 3.88 0.88 11.93
CA ARG A 11 3.62 1.76 13.08
C ARG A 11 4.90 2.16 13.81
N LYS A 12 5.81 1.21 14.03
CA LYS A 12 7.09 1.48 14.68
C LYS A 12 7.94 2.43 13.83
N LYS A 13 8.07 2.18 12.53
CA LYS A 13 8.86 3.04 11.63
C LYS A 13 8.30 4.45 11.53
N LEU A 14 6.99 4.59 11.37
CA LEU A 14 6.32 5.89 11.23
C LEU A 14 6.39 6.74 12.50
N LYS A 15 6.44 6.10 13.68
CA LYS A 15 6.59 6.80 14.96
C LYS A 15 7.87 7.62 15.02
N ASP A 16 8.97 7.15 14.43
CA ASP A 16 10.25 7.86 14.41
C ASP A 16 10.21 9.14 13.56
N TYR A 17 9.21 9.27 12.67
CA TYR A 17 8.97 10.44 11.82
C TYR A 17 7.82 11.33 12.32
N ASN A 18 7.31 11.10 13.54
CA ASN A 18 6.12 11.78 14.09
C ASN A 18 4.85 11.61 13.23
N CYS A 19 4.78 10.57 12.40
CA CYS A 19 3.57 10.23 11.66
C CYS A 19 2.63 9.41 12.56
N SER A 20 1.33 9.73 12.52
CA SER A 20 0.28 8.94 13.15
C SER A 20 -0.37 7.99 12.13
N ILE A 21 -0.97 6.90 12.61
CA ILE A 21 -1.78 6.02 11.77
C ILE A 21 -3.23 6.45 11.92
N MET A 22 -3.84 6.92 10.83
CA MET A 22 -5.26 7.28 10.76
C MET A 22 -6.15 6.04 10.89
N GLY A 23 -5.81 4.96 10.17
CA GLY A 23 -6.57 3.72 10.16
C GLY A 23 -5.78 2.57 9.54
N ILE A 24 -6.28 1.34 9.71
CA ILE A 24 -5.77 0.14 9.04
C ILE A 24 -6.98 -0.54 8.42
N ALA A 25 -6.93 -0.75 7.11
CA ALA A 25 -7.93 -1.48 6.35
C ALA A 25 -7.37 -2.83 5.91
N PHE A 26 -8.22 -3.86 5.95
CA PHE A 26 -7.89 -5.19 5.43
C PHE A 26 -8.76 -5.46 4.21
N ALA A 27 -8.12 -5.75 3.09
CA ALA A 27 -8.79 -6.20 1.88
C ALA A 27 -8.29 -7.62 1.53
N PRO A 28 -9.17 -8.52 1.08
CA PRO A 28 -8.74 -9.71 0.36
C PRO A 28 -8.04 -9.30 -0.95
N ASP A 29 -7.44 -10.26 -1.64
CA ASP A 29 -6.95 -10.10 -3.02
C ASP A 29 -8.12 -9.96 -4.00
N ASP A 30 -8.93 -8.93 -3.80
CA ASP A 30 -10.03 -8.49 -4.66
C ASP A 30 -9.81 -7.03 -5.08
N ARG A 31 -9.83 -6.80 -6.39
CA ARG A 31 -9.46 -5.52 -7.00
C ARG A 31 -10.41 -4.41 -6.56
N GLN A 32 -11.71 -4.68 -6.58
CA GLN A 32 -12.72 -3.69 -6.24
C GLN A 32 -12.67 -3.35 -4.76
N ARG A 33 -12.38 -4.34 -3.91
CA ARG A 33 -12.25 -4.13 -2.48
C ARG A 33 -11.04 -3.25 -2.16
N ILE A 34 -9.88 -3.51 -2.76
CA ILE A 34 -8.69 -2.68 -2.58
C ILE A 34 -8.95 -1.24 -3.05
N VAL A 35 -9.54 -1.04 -4.23
CA VAL A 35 -9.92 0.29 -4.74
C VAL A 35 -10.85 1.02 -3.76
N SER A 36 -11.86 0.31 -3.23
CA SER A 36 -12.81 0.89 -2.28
C SER A 36 -12.15 1.35 -0.98
N GLU A 37 -11.22 0.57 -0.43
CA GLU A 37 -10.52 0.92 0.81
C GLU A 37 -9.54 2.10 0.60
N ILE A 38 -8.90 2.17 -0.57
CA ILE A 38 -8.07 3.33 -0.95
C ILE A 38 -8.93 4.60 -1.00
N ASN A 39 -10.06 4.56 -1.73
CA ASN A 39 -10.94 5.72 -1.85
C ASN A 39 -11.53 6.15 -0.50
N GLN A 40 -11.95 5.18 0.33
CA GLN A 40 -12.44 5.49 1.67
C GLN A 40 -11.36 6.14 2.55
N SER A 41 -10.10 5.70 2.42
CA SER A 41 -8.98 6.31 3.14
C SER A 41 -8.72 7.75 2.67
N LEU A 42 -8.81 8.02 1.36
CA LEU A 42 -8.71 9.37 0.82
C LEU A 42 -9.85 10.27 1.32
N GLU A 43 -11.09 9.78 1.31
CA GLU A 43 -12.26 10.51 1.81
C GLU A 43 -12.17 10.84 3.31
N GLN A 44 -11.52 9.97 4.10
CA GLN A 44 -11.26 10.21 5.52
C GLN A 44 -10.13 11.22 5.78
N GLY A 45 -9.45 11.69 4.73
CA GLY A 45 -8.38 12.67 4.83
C GLY A 45 -6.99 12.07 5.03
N ALA A 46 -6.74 10.85 4.50
CA ALA A 46 -5.39 10.29 4.52
C ALA A 46 -4.40 11.19 3.77
N GLU A 47 -3.30 11.54 4.42
CA GLU A 47 -2.20 12.33 3.84
C GLU A 47 -1.11 11.44 3.21
N MET A 48 -1.16 10.13 3.45
CA MET A 48 -0.32 9.12 2.82
C MET A 48 -1.04 7.77 2.90
N ILE A 49 -0.96 6.98 1.83
CA ILE A 49 -1.48 5.61 1.79
C ILE A 49 -0.31 4.64 1.70
N VAL A 50 -0.29 3.64 2.57
CA VAL A 50 0.65 2.52 2.50
C VAL A 50 -0.16 1.26 2.27
N VAL A 51 0.09 0.60 1.14
CA VAL A 51 -0.52 -0.68 0.78
C VAL A 51 0.53 -1.76 0.92
N ALA A 52 0.25 -2.77 1.72
CA ALA A 52 1.17 -3.88 1.99
C ALA A 52 0.55 -5.21 1.56
N GLY A 53 1.33 -6.06 0.89
CA GLY A 53 0.87 -7.34 0.35
C GLY A 53 0.46 -7.27 -1.12
N GLY A 54 0.57 -8.41 -1.83
CA GLY A 54 0.14 -8.52 -3.22
C GLY A 54 0.93 -7.66 -4.22
N MET A 55 2.25 -7.48 -4.00
CA MET A 55 3.12 -6.59 -4.80
C MET A 55 4.13 -7.31 -5.69
N SER A 56 4.13 -8.64 -5.71
CA SER A 56 4.98 -9.49 -6.54
C SER A 56 4.60 -9.38 -8.03
N VAL A 57 5.35 -10.09 -8.88
CA VAL A 57 5.03 -10.33 -10.30
C VAL A 57 4.02 -11.46 -10.49
N ASP A 58 3.60 -12.10 -9.40
CA ASP A 58 2.64 -13.19 -9.45
C ASP A 58 1.32 -12.71 -10.09
N PRO A 59 0.69 -13.47 -11.00
CA PRO A 59 -0.54 -13.04 -11.67
C PRO A 59 -1.69 -12.74 -10.72
N ASP A 60 -1.66 -13.35 -9.54
CA ASP A 60 -2.65 -13.19 -8.47
C ASP A 60 -2.43 -11.90 -7.66
N ASP A 61 -1.28 -11.24 -7.82
CA ASP A 61 -0.92 -10.00 -7.14
C ASP A 61 -1.52 -8.79 -7.86
N ILE A 62 -2.77 -8.52 -7.52
CA ILE A 62 -3.59 -7.48 -8.15
C ILE A 62 -3.44 -6.09 -7.51
N THR A 63 -2.68 -5.94 -6.43
CA THR A 63 -2.58 -4.69 -5.65
C THR A 63 -2.09 -3.53 -6.51
N ARG A 64 -1.04 -3.74 -7.31
CA ARG A 64 -0.53 -2.70 -8.23
C ARG A 64 -1.60 -2.21 -9.21
N VAL A 65 -2.40 -3.15 -9.72
CA VAL A 65 -3.47 -2.85 -10.67
C VAL A 65 -4.61 -2.11 -9.96
N ALA A 66 -4.95 -2.51 -8.74
CA ALA A 66 -5.96 -1.82 -7.93
C ALA A 66 -5.54 -0.39 -7.56
N ILE A 67 -4.25 -0.14 -7.26
CA ILE A 67 -3.74 1.22 -7.02
C ILE A 67 -3.91 2.09 -8.27
N ALA A 68 -3.55 1.57 -9.45
CA ALA A 68 -3.75 2.28 -10.71
C ALA A 68 -5.24 2.56 -10.98
N ASP A 69 -6.11 1.57 -10.74
CA ASP A 69 -7.56 1.69 -10.93
C ASP A 69 -8.23 2.67 -9.98
N ALA A 70 -7.69 2.84 -8.77
CA ALA A 70 -8.14 3.87 -7.84
C ALA A 70 -7.79 5.30 -8.35
N GLY A 71 -7.05 5.42 -9.45
CA GLY A 71 -6.69 6.69 -10.06
C GLY A 71 -5.33 7.23 -9.63
N ALA A 72 -4.40 6.37 -9.23
CA ALA A 72 -3.05 6.80 -8.89
C ALA A 72 -2.32 7.31 -10.14
N GLU A 73 -1.67 8.47 -10.00
CA GLU A 73 -0.83 9.12 -11.01
C GLU A 73 0.65 8.88 -10.71
N ASP A 74 1.50 9.15 -11.70
CA ASP A 74 2.96 9.04 -11.61
C ASP A 74 3.46 7.71 -11.02
N VAL A 75 2.77 6.62 -11.39
CA VAL A 75 3.04 5.30 -10.85
C VAL A 75 4.38 4.78 -11.35
N VAL A 76 5.33 4.60 -10.43
CA VAL A 76 6.62 3.95 -10.64
C VAL A 76 6.62 2.63 -9.88
N TYR A 77 6.88 1.54 -10.60
CA TYR A 77 6.98 0.20 -10.02
C TYR A 77 8.33 -0.41 -10.33
N GLY A 78 8.95 -0.98 -9.32
CA GLY A 78 10.24 -1.63 -9.44
C GLY A 78 11.39 -0.71 -9.04
N THR A 79 12.34 -1.24 -8.27
CA THR A 79 13.59 -0.55 -7.93
C THR A 79 14.79 -1.50 -8.07
N PRO A 80 15.98 -1.01 -8.45
CA PRO A 80 17.20 -1.84 -8.53
C PRO A 80 17.81 -2.06 -7.13
N VAL A 81 16.99 -2.39 -6.14
CA VAL A 81 17.39 -2.57 -4.73
C VAL A 81 16.87 -3.90 -4.20
N LEU A 82 17.72 -4.61 -3.45
CA LEU A 82 17.38 -5.86 -2.77
C LEU A 82 17.80 -5.75 -1.30
N PRO A 83 16.89 -5.98 -0.32
CA PRO A 83 15.45 -6.24 -0.45
C PRO A 83 14.66 -5.00 -0.92
N GLY A 84 13.53 -5.22 -1.62
CA GLY A 84 12.59 -4.15 -1.98
C GLY A 84 12.38 -3.93 -3.49
N ALA A 85 12.81 -4.88 -4.32
CA ALA A 85 12.78 -4.74 -5.77
C ALA A 85 11.39 -4.42 -6.34
N MET A 86 10.31 -4.84 -5.66
CA MET A 86 8.93 -4.61 -6.08
C MET A 86 8.22 -3.46 -5.35
N PHE A 87 8.98 -2.48 -4.87
CA PHE A 87 8.42 -1.25 -4.34
C PHE A 87 7.63 -0.48 -5.41
N LEU A 88 6.52 0.12 -5.01
CA LEU A 88 5.72 1.01 -5.84
C LEU A 88 5.59 2.37 -5.17
N TYR A 89 5.71 3.40 -5.99
CA TYR A 89 5.32 4.76 -5.67
C TYR A 89 4.26 5.24 -6.66
N GLY A 90 3.34 6.07 -6.20
CA GLY A 90 2.42 6.86 -7.01
C GLY A 90 1.78 7.94 -6.13
N ARG A 91 0.77 8.63 -6.64
CA ARG A 91 0.03 9.64 -5.85
C ARG A 91 -1.42 9.81 -6.29
N PHE A 92 -2.28 10.22 -5.37
CA PHE A 92 -3.64 10.70 -5.62
C PHE A 92 -3.68 12.21 -5.35
N GLY A 93 -3.57 13.03 -6.40
CA GLY A 93 -3.29 14.46 -6.23
C GLY A 93 -1.99 14.65 -5.45
N ASP A 94 -2.07 15.25 -4.27
CA ASP A 94 -0.93 15.47 -3.37
C ASP A 94 -0.67 14.32 -2.38
N VAL A 95 -1.55 13.30 -2.34
CA VAL A 95 -1.44 12.18 -1.39
C VAL A 95 -0.57 11.06 -1.96
N PRO A 96 0.66 10.82 -1.46
CA PRO A 96 1.49 9.71 -1.91
C PRO A 96 0.87 8.35 -1.56
N VAL A 97 1.02 7.39 -2.48
CA VAL A 97 0.72 5.98 -2.25
C VAL A 97 1.99 5.14 -2.41
N LEU A 98 2.27 4.33 -1.39
CA LEU A 98 3.42 3.44 -1.32
C LEU A 98 2.95 1.99 -1.32
N GLY A 99 3.33 1.23 -2.35
CA GLY A 99 3.13 -0.21 -2.38
C GLY A 99 4.38 -0.93 -1.86
N LEU A 100 4.23 -1.65 -0.75
CA LEU A 100 5.34 -2.31 -0.07
C LEU A 100 5.32 -3.82 -0.35
N PRO A 101 6.42 -4.40 -0.90
CA PRO A 101 6.52 -5.84 -1.02
C PRO A 101 6.53 -6.48 0.37
N SER A 102 5.68 -7.49 0.52
CA SER A 102 5.67 -8.29 1.73
C SER A 102 6.82 -9.29 1.69
N PHE A 103 7.72 -9.24 2.68
CA PHE A 103 8.63 -10.35 2.96
C PHE A 103 7.84 -11.40 3.74
N GLY A 104 7.83 -12.62 3.22
CA GLY A 104 6.88 -13.68 3.58
C GLY A 104 6.67 -13.94 5.07
N LYS A 105 5.45 -14.43 5.36
CA LYS A 105 5.01 -15.29 6.47
C LYS A 105 5.88 -15.35 7.73
#